data_AF-A0A182TCY1-F1
#
_entry.id   AF-A0A182TCY1-F1
#
_cell.length_a   1.000
_cell.length_b   1.000
_cell.length_c   1.000
_cell.angle_alpha   90.00
_cell.angle_beta   90.00
_cell.angle_gamma   90.00
#
_symmetry.space_group_name_H-M   'P 1'
#
loop_
_entity.id
_entity.type
_entity.pdbx_description
1 polymer ?
#
loop_
_entity_poly.entity_id
_entity_poly.type
_entity_poly.pdbx_seq_one_letter_code
_entity_poly.pdbx_strand_id
1 'polypeptide(L)'
;MEESCEHVDGSIASTKPCSSVWDWINMLDMPSEVMGLSRTIPKVDVLSYFVEREITNVRVLHMLNPNRLWLRSAAQEQLVEKLYDELNECYNHIGSDRWRLETSKVQHGLYCAVLYEEVWQRGRIVGPLIGSRVKVHFIDTGLTELVDYRHLKFLATSFGTLNILDIILKQSNGAWLNEKFASIVSAQWTGSTYLSKSKDEYRKKKYTYNERYPRFG
;
A
#
# COMPACT_ATOMS: atom_id res chain seq x y z
N MET A 1 -46.16 8.52 16.64
CA MET A 1 -46.04 7.05 16.59
C MET A 1 -44.58 6.74 16.78
N GLU A 2 -44.25 6.35 18.02
CA GLU A 2 -42.95 5.86 18.43
C GLU A 2 -42.79 4.41 17.99
N GLU A 3 -41.65 4.04 17.42
CA GLU A 3 -41.10 2.68 17.41
C GLU A 3 -39.57 2.86 17.50
N SER A 4 -39.04 2.87 18.72
CA SER A 4 -38.48 1.72 19.48
C SER A 4 -37.16 1.21 18.89
N CYS A 5 -36.08 1.48 19.62
CA CYS A 5 -34.74 1.00 19.40
C CYS A 5 -34.60 -0.45 19.90
N GLU A 6 -34.21 -1.38 19.03
CA GLU A 6 -33.70 -2.68 19.44
C GLU A 6 -32.17 -2.65 19.48
N HIS A 7 -31.63 -2.86 20.68
CA HIS A 7 -30.22 -3.20 20.88
C HIS A 7 -30.02 -4.67 20.52
N VAL A 8 -29.12 -4.95 19.57
CA VAL A 8 -28.55 -6.29 19.42
C VAL A 8 -27.04 -6.18 19.58
N ASP A 9 -26.60 -6.67 20.74
CA ASP A 9 -25.22 -6.98 21.06
C ASP A 9 -24.79 -8.21 20.23
N GLY A 10 -23.74 -8.08 19.43
CA GLY A 10 -23.38 -9.10 18.45
C GLY A 10 -22.12 -8.76 17.67
N SER A 11 -20.98 -9.15 18.24
CA SER A 11 -19.69 -9.46 17.59
C SER A 11 -19.51 -8.90 16.17
N ILE A 12 -18.81 -7.76 16.06
CA ILE A 12 -18.38 -7.20 14.77
C ILE A 12 -17.30 -8.11 14.18
N ALA A 13 -17.76 -9.17 13.51
CA ALA A 13 -16.97 -9.89 12.55
C ALA A 13 -16.56 -8.90 11.45
N SER A 14 -15.25 -8.77 11.27
CA SER A 14 -14.63 -8.01 10.18
C SER A 14 -15.16 -8.50 8.83
N THR A 15 -16.21 -7.88 8.31
CA THR A 15 -16.70 -8.11 6.96
C THR A 15 -15.64 -7.65 5.97
N LYS A 16 -15.13 -8.60 5.18
CA LYS A 16 -14.38 -8.32 3.95
C LYS A 16 -15.23 -7.37 3.08
N PRO A 17 -14.65 -6.37 2.39
CA PRO A 17 -15.43 -5.58 1.45
C PRO A 17 -15.97 -6.53 0.38
N CYS A 18 -17.29 -6.69 0.32
CA CYS A 18 -17.94 -7.46 -0.73
C CYS A 18 -17.89 -6.62 -2.00
N SER A 19 -17.06 -7.02 -2.96
CA SER A 19 -17.06 -6.46 -4.33
C SER A 19 -18.47 -6.57 -4.91
N SER A 20 -19.03 -5.48 -5.42
CA SER A 20 -20.36 -5.48 -6.01
C SER A 20 -20.36 -6.23 -7.35
N VAL A 21 -21.51 -6.78 -7.77
CA VAL A 21 -21.67 -7.43 -9.09
C VAL A 21 -21.24 -6.50 -10.23
N TRP A 22 -21.46 -5.20 -10.07
CA TRP A 22 -21.05 -4.18 -11.03
C TRP A 22 -19.53 -4.04 -11.15
N ASP A 23 -18.78 -4.23 -10.05
CA ASP A 23 -17.31 -4.20 -10.08
C ASP A 23 -16.76 -5.38 -10.90
N TRP A 24 -17.45 -6.52 -10.88
CA TRP A 24 -17.11 -7.68 -11.73
C TRP A 24 -17.43 -7.43 -13.20
N ILE A 25 -18.61 -6.90 -13.50
CA ILE A 25 -19.02 -6.57 -14.88
C ILE A 25 -18.04 -5.57 -15.48
N ASN A 26 -17.66 -4.55 -14.71
CA ASN A 26 -16.66 -3.58 -15.11
C ASN A 26 -15.29 -4.22 -15.38
N MET A 27 -15.01 -5.45 -14.97
CA MET A 27 -13.71 -6.10 -15.16
C MET A 27 -13.68 -7.21 -16.22
N LEU A 28 -14.77 -7.43 -16.96
CA LEU A 28 -14.87 -8.52 -17.94
C LEU A 28 -13.98 -8.31 -19.17
N ASP A 29 -13.87 -7.09 -19.67
CA ASP A 29 -13.17 -6.79 -20.94
C ASP A 29 -11.70 -6.35 -20.73
N MET A 30 -11.01 -7.01 -19.81
CA MET A 30 -9.63 -6.70 -19.48
C MET A 30 -8.65 -7.44 -20.42
N PRO A 31 -7.56 -6.80 -20.87
CA PRO A 31 -6.51 -7.49 -21.60
C PRO A 31 -5.97 -8.70 -20.81
N SER A 32 -5.67 -9.81 -21.47
CA SER A 32 -5.24 -11.03 -20.79
C SER A 32 -3.85 -10.91 -20.17
N GLU A 33 -3.05 -9.94 -20.64
CA GLU A 33 -1.69 -9.66 -20.20
C GLU A 33 -1.62 -8.73 -18.99
N VAL A 34 -2.76 -8.36 -18.38
CA VAL A 34 -2.79 -7.49 -17.19
C VAL A 34 -3.39 -8.16 -15.95
N MET A 35 -3.02 -7.63 -14.80
CA MET A 35 -3.47 -8.08 -13.48
C MET A 35 -4.93 -7.67 -13.27
N GLY A 36 -5.85 -8.62 -13.40
CA GLY A 36 -7.25 -8.46 -13.00
C GLY A 36 -7.45 -8.58 -11.47
N LEU A 37 -8.66 -8.28 -10.99
CA LEU A 37 -9.02 -8.33 -9.56
C LEU A 37 -8.82 -9.69 -8.89
N SER A 38 -8.93 -10.78 -9.64
CA SER A 38 -8.73 -12.14 -9.14
C SER A 38 -7.25 -12.52 -8.97
N ARG A 39 -6.34 -11.80 -9.62
CA ARG A 39 -4.90 -12.08 -9.53
C ARG A 39 -4.31 -11.40 -8.30
N THR A 40 -3.51 -12.14 -7.56
CA THR A 40 -2.79 -11.64 -6.39
C THR A 40 -1.30 -11.82 -6.56
N ILE A 41 -0.53 -10.84 -6.10
CA ILE A 41 0.93 -10.98 -6.02
C ILE A 41 1.25 -11.95 -4.86
N PRO A 42 1.97 -13.07 -5.11
CA PRO A 42 2.23 -14.10 -4.10
C PRO A 42 2.97 -13.53 -2.89
N LYS A 43 2.58 -13.87 -1.66
CA LYS A 43 3.36 -13.47 -0.49
C LYS A 43 4.72 -14.18 -0.47
N VAL A 44 5.77 -13.42 -0.22
CA VAL A 44 7.12 -13.97 0.00
C VAL A 44 7.25 -14.43 1.44
N ASP A 45 7.87 -15.58 1.64
CA ASP A 45 8.21 -16.06 2.97
C ASP A 45 9.33 -15.20 3.56
N VAL A 46 9.06 -14.61 4.72
CA VAL A 46 10.02 -13.79 5.46
C VAL A 46 11.27 -14.60 5.79
N LEU A 47 11.12 -15.90 6.06
CA LEU A 47 12.22 -16.80 6.39
C LEU A 47 13.19 -17.02 5.21
N SER A 48 12.81 -16.65 3.99
CA SER A 48 13.72 -16.64 2.84
C SER A 48 14.79 -15.55 2.93
N TYR A 49 14.59 -14.54 3.78
CA TYR A 49 15.44 -13.35 3.88
C TYR A 49 15.93 -13.05 5.29
N PHE A 50 15.38 -13.73 6.29
CA PHE A 50 15.69 -13.52 7.70
C PHE A 50 15.88 -14.87 8.38
N VAL A 51 17.04 -15.04 9.00
CA VAL A 51 17.38 -16.21 9.82
C VAL A 51 17.17 -15.86 11.28
N GLU A 52 16.55 -16.77 12.03
CA GLU A 52 16.31 -16.55 13.46
C GLU A 52 17.63 -16.29 14.20
N ARG A 53 17.65 -15.26 15.06
CA ARG A 53 18.80 -14.84 15.89
C ARG A 53 20.01 -14.32 15.10
N GLU A 54 19.89 -14.10 13.80
CA GLU A 54 20.92 -13.44 13.01
C GLU A 54 20.67 -11.93 12.86
N ILE A 55 21.76 -11.19 12.72
CA ILE A 55 21.71 -9.76 12.40
C ILE A 55 21.64 -9.64 10.88
N THR A 56 20.53 -9.13 10.37
CA THR A 56 20.32 -8.90 8.93
C THR A 56 20.37 -7.41 8.62
N ASN A 57 21.14 -7.04 7.59
CA ASN A 57 21.12 -5.69 7.06
C ASN A 57 19.81 -5.44 6.30
N VAL A 58 19.11 -4.38 6.68
CA VAL A 58 17.85 -3.96 6.07
C VAL A 58 17.90 -2.50 5.65
N ARG A 59 17.13 -2.17 4.61
CA ARG A 59 16.83 -0.81 4.21
C ARG A 59 15.47 -0.40 4.76
N VAL A 60 15.40 0.78 5.37
CA VAL A 60 14.13 1.41 5.73
C VAL A 60 13.54 2.09 4.49
N LEU A 61 12.32 1.71 4.10
CA LEU A 61 11.66 2.24 2.90
C LEU A 61 10.68 3.36 3.22
N HIS A 62 9.76 3.09 4.14
CA HIS A 62 8.74 4.05 4.56
C HIS A 62 8.42 3.89 6.04
N MET A 63 8.09 4.99 6.70
CA MET A 63 7.64 4.99 8.08
C MET A 63 6.30 5.72 8.12
N LEU A 64 5.19 4.98 8.23
CA LEU A 64 3.87 5.60 8.33
C LEU A 64 3.66 6.21 9.71
N ASN A 65 4.07 5.48 10.74
CA ASN A 65 4.09 5.90 12.12
C ASN A 65 5.11 5.01 12.84
N PRO A 66 5.43 5.27 14.12
CA PRO A 66 6.36 4.42 14.84
C PRO A 66 5.98 2.94 14.66
N ASN A 67 4.70 2.59 14.78
CA ASN A 67 4.20 1.21 14.80
C ASN A 67 4.08 0.53 13.44
N ARG A 68 4.50 1.21 12.37
CA ARG A 68 4.37 0.77 10.98
C ARG A 68 5.56 1.31 10.18
N LEU A 69 6.58 0.46 10.08
CA LEU A 69 7.74 0.66 9.22
C LEU A 69 7.66 -0.35 8.07
N TRP A 70 8.14 0.02 6.90
CA TRP A 70 8.38 -0.88 5.78
C TRP A 70 9.88 -1.05 5.62
N LEU A 71 10.29 -2.30 5.47
CA LEU A 71 11.68 -2.70 5.40
C LEU A 71 11.92 -3.57 4.18
N ARG A 72 13.16 -3.57 3.71
CA ARG A 72 13.65 -4.48 2.70
C ARG A 72 14.93 -5.15 3.18
N SER A 73 15.07 -6.45 2.97
CA SER A 73 16.37 -7.11 3.17
C SER A 73 17.36 -6.62 2.11
N ALA A 74 18.61 -6.38 2.46
CA ALA A 74 19.65 -6.02 1.49
C ALA A 74 19.78 -7.08 0.36
N ALA A 75 19.44 -8.34 0.64
CA ALA A 75 19.41 -9.42 -0.34
C ALA A 75 18.33 -9.25 -1.44
N GLN A 76 17.38 -8.34 -1.26
CA GLN A 76 16.36 -8.03 -2.27
C GLN A 76 16.74 -6.86 -3.19
N GLU A 77 17.81 -6.11 -2.90
CA GLU A 77 18.04 -4.83 -3.59
C GLU A 77 18.26 -5.00 -5.09
N GLN A 78 19.13 -5.93 -5.52
CA GLN A 78 19.37 -6.23 -6.94
C GLN A 78 18.10 -6.68 -7.68
N LEU A 79 17.26 -7.46 -7.00
CA LEU A 79 16.00 -7.97 -7.54
C LEU A 79 14.99 -6.84 -7.76
N VAL A 80 14.96 -5.87 -6.85
CA VAL A 80 14.09 -4.70 -6.94
C VAL A 80 14.60 -3.69 -7.96
N GLU A 81 15.91 -3.44 -8.02
CA GLU A 81 16.52 -2.61 -9.05
C GLU A 81 16.14 -3.12 -10.44
N LYS A 82 16.36 -4.42 -10.69
CA LYS A 82 15.95 -5.06 -11.94
C LYS A 82 14.46 -4.93 -12.23
N LEU A 83 13.59 -5.11 -11.22
CA LEU A 83 12.15 -4.91 -11.37
C LEU A 83 11.83 -3.47 -11.82
N TYR A 84 12.42 -2.47 -11.17
CA TYR A 84 12.14 -1.07 -11.46
C TYR A 84 12.67 -0.68 -12.84
N ASP A 85 13.84 -1.19 -13.24
CA ASP A 85 14.37 -1.00 -14.59
C ASP A 85 13.43 -1.58 -15.64
N GLU A 86 13.03 -2.85 -15.50
CA GLU A 86 12.11 -3.51 -16.44
C GLU A 86 10.73 -2.84 -16.46
N LEU A 87 10.22 -2.42 -15.30
CA LEU A 87 8.94 -1.73 -15.18
C LEU A 87 8.99 -0.38 -15.89
N ASN A 88 10.01 0.44 -15.63
CA ASN A 88 10.12 1.76 -16.24
C ASN A 88 10.39 1.65 -17.74
N GLU A 89 11.24 0.72 -18.17
CA GLU A 89 11.47 0.45 -19.58
C GLU A 89 10.17 0.07 -20.29
N CYS A 90 9.37 -0.80 -19.70
CA CYS A 90 8.08 -1.18 -20.27
C CYS A 90 7.12 0.01 -20.35
N TYR A 91 6.85 0.68 -19.22
CA TYR A 91 5.78 1.66 -19.13
C TYR A 91 6.11 3.01 -19.77
N ASN A 92 7.38 3.34 -19.95
CA ASN A 92 7.81 4.52 -20.70
C ASN A 92 7.66 4.35 -22.21
N HIS A 93 7.73 3.12 -22.73
CA HIS A 93 7.72 2.85 -24.17
C HIS A 93 6.37 2.34 -24.70
N ILE A 94 5.44 1.92 -23.83
CA ILE A 94 4.08 1.60 -24.29
C ILE A 94 3.33 2.86 -24.70
N GLY A 95 2.47 2.72 -25.73
CA GLY A 95 1.60 3.80 -26.17
C GLY A 95 0.72 4.36 -25.04
N SER A 96 0.39 5.65 -25.12
CA SER A 96 -0.37 6.38 -24.11
C SER A 96 -1.70 5.71 -23.74
N ASP A 97 -2.39 5.12 -24.71
CA ASP A 97 -3.68 4.46 -24.51
C ASP A 97 -3.57 2.99 -24.11
N ARG A 98 -2.40 2.37 -24.31
CA ARG A 98 -2.17 0.98 -23.91
C ARG A 98 -2.28 0.86 -22.39
N TRP A 99 -3.11 -0.08 -21.95
CA TRP A 99 -3.36 -0.41 -20.55
C TRP A 99 -3.80 0.78 -19.69
N ARG A 100 -4.38 1.82 -20.30
CA ARG A 100 -4.96 2.96 -19.57
C ARG A 100 -6.10 2.49 -18.66
N LEU A 101 -6.15 3.00 -17.43
CA LEU A 101 -7.32 2.81 -16.56
C LEU A 101 -8.42 3.80 -16.94
N GLU A 102 -9.59 3.28 -17.28
CA GLU A 102 -10.82 4.06 -17.34
C GLU A 102 -11.42 4.22 -15.94
N THR A 103 -12.24 5.25 -15.73
CA THR A 103 -12.86 5.55 -14.43
C THR A 103 -13.67 4.37 -13.86
N SER A 104 -14.39 3.65 -14.71
CA SER A 104 -15.16 2.44 -14.35
C SER A 104 -14.27 1.28 -13.86
N LYS A 105 -13.00 1.29 -14.26
CA LYS A 105 -12.00 0.26 -13.94
C LYS A 105 -11.16 0.60 -12.70
N VAL A 106 -11.33 1.78 -12.11
CA VAL A 106 -10.65 2.16 -10.86
C VAL A 106 -11.33 1.47 -9.68
N GLN A 107 -10.94 0.22 -9.41
CA GLN A 107 -11.60 -0.64 -8.44
C GLN A 107 -10.71 -0.93 -7.23
N HIS A 108 -11.33 -0.96 -6.05
CA HIS A 108 -10.63 -1.31 -4.82
C HIS A 108 -9.99 -2.71 -4.92
N GLY A 109 -8.71 -2.79 -4.53
CA GLY A 109 -7.94 -4.03 -4.53
C GLY A 109 -7.18 -4.30 -5.82
N LEU A 110 -7.47 -3.58 -6.91
CA LEU A 110 -6.79 -3.73 -8.20
C LEU A 110 -5.32 -3.31 -8.09
N TYR A 111 -4.43 -4.15 -8.63
CA TYR A 111 -3.03 -3.80 -8.82
C TYR A 111 -2.86 -2.94 -10.08
N CYS A 112 -2.05 -1.89 -9.97
CA CYS A 112 -1.82 -0.93 -11.04
C CYS A 112 -0.33 -0.58 -11.12
N ALA A 113 0.10 -0.13 -12.29
CA ALA A 113 1.31 0.65 -12.43
C ALA A 113 0.94 2.13 -12.22
N VAL A 114 1.77 2.84 -11.47
CA VAL A 114 1.53 4.22 -11.03
C VAL A 114 2.73 5.05 -11.44
N LEU A 115 2.52 6.09 -12.25
CA LEU A 115 3.54 7.10 -12.49
C LEU A 115 3.54 8.09 -11.33
N TYR A 116 4.61 8.09 -10.54
CA TYR A 116 4.76 8.96 -9.38
C TYR A 116 6.19 9.51 -9.35
N GLU A 117 6.32 10.84 -9.30
CA GLU A 117 7.61 11.55 -9.37
C GLU A 117 8.46 11.09 -10.56
N GLU A 118 7.86 11.04 -11.75
CA GLU A 118 8.49 10.60 -13.02
C GLU A 118 9.00 9.15 -13.05
N VAL A 119 8.62 8.32 -12.07
CA VAL A 119 9.01 6.91 -12.00
C VAL A 119 7.75 6.03 -11.95
N TRP A 120 7.71 5.01 -12.80
CA TRP A 120 6.69 3.96 -12.72
C TRP A 120 6.99 3.04 -11.55
N GLN A 121 5.95 2.79 -10.74
CA GLN A 121 5.99 1.95 -9.56
C GLN A 121 4.76 1.04 -9.51
N ARG A 122 4.82 -0.03 -8.71
CA ARG A 122 3.66 -0.90 -8.51
C ARG A 122 2.80 -0.38 -7.36
N GLY A 123 1.50 -0.32 -7.61
CA GLY A 123 0.51 0.14 -6.64
C GLY A 123 -0.67 -0.80 -6.53
N ARG A 124 -1.45 -0.58 -5.47
CA ARG A 124 -2.74 -1.20 -5.26
C ARG A 124 -3.74 -0.13 -4.87
N ILE A 125 -4.90 -0.13 -5.54
CA ILE A 125 -5.99 0.80 -5.19
C ILE A 125 -6.58 0.36 -3.85
N VAL A 126 -6.62 1.27 -2.87
CA VAL A 126 -7.06 1.00 -1.49
C VAL A 126 -8.18 1.94 -1.02
N GLY A 127 -8.80 2.66 -1.94
CA GLY A 127 -9.93 3.55 -1.66
C GLY A 127 -10.76 3.85 -2.90
N PRO A 128 -11.91 4.52 -2.74
CA PRO A 128 -12.77 4.90 -3.86
C PRO A 128 -12.11 5.98 -4.73
N LEU A 129 -12.53 6.04 -6.00
CA LEU A 129 -12.25 7.19 -6.87
C LEU A 129 -13.12 8.38 -6.42
N ILE A 130 -12.49 9.50 -6.07
CA ILE A 130 -13.14 10.74 -5.65
C ILE A 130 -12.70 11.85 -6.62
N GLY A 131 -13.60 12.25 -7.51
CA GLY A 131 -13.25 13.13 -8.63
C GLY A 131 -12.24 12.44 -9.56
N SER A 132 -11.05 13.02 -9.71
CA SER A 132 -9.94 12.40 -10.45
C SER A 132 -8.91 11.69 -9.56
N ARG A 133 -9.10 11.68 -8.24
CA ARG A 133 -8.09 11.16 -7.31
C ARG A 133 -8.53 9.84 -6.70
N VAL A 134 -7.58 8.94 -6.57
CA VAL A 134 -7.77 7.63 -5.94
C VAL A 134 -6.64 7.36 -4.97
N LYS A 135 -6.95 6.65 -3.90
CA LYS A 135 -5.96 6.25 -2.90
C LYS A 135 -5.22 5.00 -3.35
N VAL A 136 -3.90 5.11 -3.46
CA VAL A 136 -3.03 4.02 -3.89
C VAL A 136 -1.98 3.73 -2.83
N HIS A 137 -1.82 2.45 -2.53
CA HIS A 137 -0.73 1.92 -1.72
C HIS A 137 0.38 1.38 -2.63
N PHE A 138 1.58 1.95 -2.53
CA PHE A 138 2.76 1.53 -3.25
C PHE A 138 3.32 0.27 -2.60
N ILE A 139 3.10 -0.87 -3.24
CA ILE A 139 3.29 -2.18 -2.62
C ILE A 139 4.78 -2.50 -2.35
N ASP A 140 5.67 -1.78 -3.00
CA ASP A 140 7.12 -2.00 -2.95
C ASP A 140 7.83 -1.12 -1.92
N THR A 141 7.16 -0.08 -1.44
CA THR A 141 7.72 0.93 -0.53
C THR A 141 6.91 1.11 0.74
N GLY A 142 5.62 0.77 0.73
CA GLY A 142 4.70 1.01 1.84
C GLY A 142 4.06 2.40 1.85
N LEU A 143 4.47 3.29 0.95
CA LEU A 143 3.89 4.62 0.79
C LEU A 143 2.40 4.50 0.42
N THR A 144 1.57 5.40 0.93
CA THR A 144 0.17 5.48 0.53
C THR A 144 -0.19 6.92 0.22
N GLU A 145 -0.59 7.20 -1.01
CA GLU A 145 -0.85 8.56 -1.49
C GLU A 145 -2.16 8.68 -2.28
N LEU A 146 -2.61 9.92 -2.43
CA LEU A 146 -3.72 10.29 -3.33
C LEU A 146 -3.16 10.69 -4.69
N VAL A 147 -3.30 9.80 -5.66
CA VAL A 147 -2.79 9.99 -7.03
C VAL A 147 -3.93 10.28 -7.99
N ASP A 148 -3.65 11.02 -9.06
CA ASP A 148 -4.60 11.16 -10.15
C ASP A 148 -4.73 9.84 -10.90
N TYR A 149 -5.95 9.36 -11.14
CA TYR A 149 -6.16 8.07 -11.82
C TYR A 149 -5.59 8.05 -13.24
N ARG A 150 -5.39 9.22 -13.86
CA ARG A 150 -4.75 9.36 -15.19
C ARG A 150 -3.27 8.96 -15.19
N HIS A 151 -2.64 8.92 -14.02
CA HIS A 151 -1.28 8.39 -13.85
C HIS A 151 -1.27 6.88 -13.58
N LEU A 152 -2.44 6.23 -13.62
CA LEU A 152 -2.56 4.79 -13.44
C LEU A 152 -2.70 4.08 -14.77
N LYS A 153 -2.01 2.94 -14.87
CA LYS A 153 -2.18 1.94 -15.91
C LYS A 153 -2.36 0.56 -15.29
N PHE A 154 -2.96 -0.36 -16.03
CA PHE A 154 -3.09 -1.74 -15.56
C PHE A 154 -1.70 -2.32 -15.40
N LEU A 155 -1.47 -3.06 -14.31
CA LEU A 155 -0.19 -3.72 -14.08
C LEU A 155 -0.08 -4.94 -15.00
N ALA A 156 0.97 -5.05 -15.81
CA ALA A 156 1.20 -6.22 -16.64
C ALA A 156 1.45 -7.46 -15.76
N THR A 157 0.98 -8.63 -16.21
CA THR A 157 1.03 -9.86 -15.40
C THR A 157 2.46 -10.31 -15.10
N SER A 158 3.42 -9.99 -15.96
CA SER A 158 4.85 -10.24 -15.74
C SER A 158 5.36 -9.56 -14.47
N PHE A 159 4.86 -8.37 -14.14
CA PHE A 159 5.21 -7.61 -12.94
C PHE A 159 4.38 -8.01 -11.70
N GLY A 160 3.48 -8.98 -11.82
CA GLY A 160 2.67 -9.50 -10.72
C GLY A 160 3.25 -10.74 -10.03
N THR A 161 4.37 -11.28 -10.52
CA THR A 161 4.97 -12.52 -10.00
C THR A 161 5.93 -12.26 -8.85
N LEU A 162 6.62 -11.12 -8.89
CA LEU A 162 7.58 -10.73 -7.87
C LEU A 162 6.88 -10.08 -6.69
N ASN A 163 7.23 -10.45 -5.46
CA ASN A 163 6.77 -9.71 -4.29
C ASN A 163 7.95 -9.20 -3.48
N ILE A 164 7.70 -8.10 -2.78
CA ILE A 164 8.63 -7.51 -1.83
C ILE A 164 8.06 -7.78 -0.43
N LEU A 165 8.96 -7.89 0.55
CA LEU A 165 8.56 -8.14 1.93
C LEU A 165 7.85 -6.91 2.51
N ASP A 166 6.71 -7.15 3.14
CA ASP A 166 5.97 -6.16 3.93
C ASP A 166 6.09 -6.55 5.41
N ILE A 167 7.02 -5.90 6.12
CA ILE A 167 7.41 -6.28 7.49
C ILE A 167 7.05 -5.18 8.47
N ILE A 168 6.08 -5.47 9.34
CA ILE A 168 5.75 -4.62 10.49
C ILE A 168 6.55 -5.09 11.70
N LEU A 169 7.44 -4.24 12.23
CA LEU A 169 8.22 -4.55 13.42
C LEU A 169 7.37 -4.52 14.70
N LYS A 170 7.51 -5.56 15.52
CA LYS A 170 7.00 -5.65 16.89
C LYS A 170 8.07 -6.27 17.78
N GLN A 171 8.11 -5.89 19.05
CA GLN A 171 8.94 -6.55 20.06
C GLN A 171 8.46 -8.00 20.28
N SER A 172 9.34 -8.84 20.84
CA SER A 172 9.03 -10.22 21.22
C SER A 172 7.89 -10.33 22.25
N ASN A 173 7.72 -9.30 23.09
CA ASN A 173 6.60 -9.18 24.04
C ASN A 173 5.33 -8.57 23.39
N GLY A 174 5.33 -8.35 22.08
CA GLY A 174 4.23 -7.73 21.33
C GLY A 174 4.14 -6.20 21.44
N ALA A 175 4.99 -5.57 22.26
CA ALA A 175 5.05 -4.12 22.38
C ALA A 175 5.64 -3.48 21.12
N TRP A 176 5.35 -2.21 20.93
CA TRP A 176 5.79 -1.50 19.75
C TRP A 176 7.22 -0.96 19.96
N LEU A 177 8.17 -1.37 19.12
CA LEU A 177 9.61 -1.07 19.24
C LEU A 177 9.97 0.42 19.00
N ASN A 178 8.98 1.25 18.68
CA ASN A 178 9.23 2.27 17.68
C ASN A 178 9.36 3.70 18.20
N GLU A 179 8.84 4.00 19.39
CA GLU A 179 9.18 5.27 20.08
C GLU A 179 10.70 5.32 20.35
N LYS A 180 11.31 4.19 20.71
CA LYS A 180 12.76 4.08 20.91
C LYS A 180 13.54 4.22 19.60
N PHE A 181 13.09 3.54 18.53
CA PHE A 181 13.72 3.66 17.21
C PHE A 181 13.69 5.11 16.69
N ALA A 182 12.53 5.77 16.72
CA ALA A 182 12.37 7.15 16.25
C ALA A 182 13.27 8.14 17.00
N SER A 183 13.47 7.93 18.31
CA SER A 183 14.41 8.72 19.11
C SER A 183 15.88 8.47 18.74
N ILE A 184 16.25 7.23 18.39
CA ILE A 184 17.64 6.86 18.10
C ILE A 184 18.09 7.39 16.75
N VAL A 185 17.27 7.27 15.71
CA VAL A 185 17.66 7.68 14.35
C VAL A 185 17.61 9.19 14.12
N SER A 186 17.30 9.98 15.17
CA SER A 186 17.09 11.44 15.08
C SER A 186 16.27 11.83 13.85
N ALA A 187 15.24 11.02 13.52
CA ALA A 187 14.53 11.15 12.25
C ALA A 187 14.01 12.59 12.11
N GLN A 188 14.66 13.37 11.24
CA GLN A 188 14.26 14.75 10.97
C GLN A 188 13.20 14.76 9.88
N TRP A 189 12.16 15.53 10.14
CA TRP A 189 10.91 15.58 9.40
C TRP A 189 11.10 16.41 8.12
N THR A 190 11.36 15.77 6.99
CA THR A 190 11.58 16.46 5.70
C THR A 190 10.28 16.59 4.93
N GLY A 191 9.42 17.52 5.36
CA GLY A 191 8.54 18.41 4.57
C GLY A 191 7.67 17.95 3.37
N SER A 192 7.81 16.75 2.79
CA SER A 192 7.07 16.34 1.58
C SER A 192 5.90 15.40 1.85
N THR A 193 5.89 14.71 3.00
CA THR A 193 4.77 13.90 3.47
C THR A 193 4.17 14.53 4.72
N TYR A 194 2.84 14.44 4.89
CA TYR A 194 2.09 15.20 5.88
C TYR A 194 2.52 14.87 7.31
N LEU A 195 2.97 15.89 8.02
CA LEU A 195 3.71 15.74 9.25
C LEU A 195 3.30 16.89 10.20
N SER A 196 2.27 16.66 11.03
CA SER A 196 1.82 17.62 12.05
C SER A 196 2.89 17.81 13.12
N LYS A 197 3.19 19.07 13.49
CA LYS A 197 4.30 19.41 14.38
C LYS A 197 3.96 19.00 15.81
N SER A 198 4.92 18.46 16.55
CA SER A 198 4.74 18.03 17.96
C SER A 198 3.72 16.90 18.20
N LYS A 199 4.00 16.07 19.22
CA LYS A 199 3.11 14.99 19.68
C LYS A 199 1.72 15.53 20.04
N ASP A 200 1.63 16.77 20.50
CA ASP A 200 0.39 17.40 20.92
C ASP A 200 -0.46 17.96 19.76
N GLU A 201 0.12 18.43 18.65
CA GLU A 201 -0.70 18.75 17.46
C GLU A 201 -1.11 17.47 16.72
N TYR A 202 -0.26 16.44 16.70
CA TYR A 202 -0.64 15.13 16.14
C TYR A 202 -1.92 14.60 16.80
N ARG A 203 -1.98 14.64 18.14
CA ARG A 203 -3.16 14.27 18.93
C ARG A 203 -4.40 15.14 18.66
N LYS A 204 -4.22 16.35 18.14
CA LYS A 204 -5.30 17.33 17.86
C LYS A 204 -5.69 17.40 16.38
N LYS A 205 -5.03 16.65 15.48
CA LYS A 205 -5.30 16.68 14.05
C LYS A 205 -6.67 16.09 13.72
N LYS A 206 -7.36 16.67 12.74
CA LYS A 206 -8.60 16.12 12.17
C LYS A 206 -8.28 14.82 11.41
N TYR A 207 -8.94 13.74 11.81
CA TYR A 207 -8.70 12.37 11.36
C TYR A 207 -8.69 12.24 9.83
N THR A 208 -7.77 11.44 9.30
CA THR A 208 -7.82 11.00 7.90
C THR A 208 -8.31 9.57 7.79
N TYR A 209 -8.97 9.24 6.66
CA TYR A 209 -9.74 8.01 6.44
C TYR A 209 -9.02 6.65 6.67
N ASN A 210 -7.70 6.61 6.88
CA ASN A 210 -6.95 5.35 7.09
C ASN A 210 -6.28 5.20 8.46
N GLU A 211 -6.50 6.10 9.41
CA GLU A 211 -5.92 5.95 10.76
C GLU A 211 -6.77 5.02 11.62
N ARG A 212 -6.66 3.69 11.41
CA ARG A 212 -6.91 2.75 12.53
C ARG A 212 -5.68 2.79 13.43
N TYR A 213 -5.70 3.69 14.40
CA TYR A 213 -4.60 3.91 15.33
C TYR A 213 -4.17 2.61 16.05
N PRO A 214 -2.88 2.50 16.41
CA PRO A 214 -2.50 1.79 17.63
C PRO A 214 -3.21 2.47 18.81
N ARG A 215 -3.99 1.73 19.59
CA ARG A 215 -4.42 2.23 20.91
C ARG A 215 -3.18 2.29 21.79
N PHE A 216 -2.80 3.49 22.18
CA PHE A 216 -1.83 3.69 23.24
C PHE A 216 -2.63 3.66 24.55
N GLY A 217 -2.69 2.47 25.14
CA GLY A 217 -3.00 2.35 26.57
C GLY A 217 -1.81 2.81 27.39
#